data_AF-A0A366WF98-F1
#
_entry.id   AF-A0A366WF98-F1
#
_cell.length_a   1.000
_cell.length_b   1.000
_cell.length_c   1.000
_cell.angle_alpha   90.00
_cell.angle_beta   90.00
_cell.angle_gamma   90.00
#
_symmetry.space_group_name_H-M   'P 1'
#
loop_
_entity.id
_entity.type
_entity.pdbx_description
1 polymer ?
#
loop_
_entity_poly.entity_id
_entity_poly.type
_entity_poly.pdbx_seq_one_letter_code
_entity_poly.pdbx_strand_id
1 'polypeptide(L)'
;MSSIERDPGLQPERTMMSWFRTCLLMLWVGLILVKIGLYHSAIALWIVGAGMLISPLAGVLYIRKRFTRPFSDDMAVGHSEVLAKKALSAVVLITTATYGVYTLKAFVIY
;
A
#
# COMPACT_ATOMS: atom_id res chain seq x y z
N MET A 1 -1.41 43.85 18.21
CA MET A 1 -1.84 43.03 17.06
C MET A 1 -1.11 41.69 17.17
N SER A 2 -1.59 40.78 18.01
CA SER A 2 -0.96 39.45 18.19
C SER A 2 -1.19 38.64 16.92
N SER A 3 -0.12 38.25 16.25
CA SER A 3 -0.17 37.30 15.13
C SER A 3 -0.89 36.05 15.61
N ILE A 4 -2.09 35.82 15.09
CA ILE A 4 -2.82 34.57 15.30
C ILE A 4 -1.95 33.50 14.65
N GLU A 5 -1.19 32.79 15.48
CA GLU A 5 -0.42 31.62 15.10
C GLU A 5 -1.45 30.58 14.63
N ARG A 6 -1.63 30.50 13.30
CA ARG A 6 -2.52 29.53 12.67
C ARG A 6 -2.00 28.17 13.07
N ASP A 7 -2.72 27.49 13.97
CA ASP A 7 -2.52 26.07 14.24
C ASP A 7 -2.51 25.35 12.88
N PRO A 8 -1.35 24.82 12.45
CA PRO A 8 -1.25 24.12 11.19
C PRO A 8 -2.05 22.84 11.37
N GLY A 9 -3.36 22.91 11.07
CA GLY A 9 -4.34 22.00 11.62
C GLY A 9 -3.94 20.54 11.53
N LEU A 10 -4.38 19.73 12.49
CA LEU A 10 -4.09 18.29 12.74
C LEU A 10 -4.22 17.31 11.54
N GLN A 11 -4.44 17.81 10.33
CA GLN A 11 -4.58 17.06 9.09
C GLN A 11 -3.35 16.22 8.71
N PRO A 12 -2.09 16.64 8.96
CA PRO A 12 -0.91 15.81 8.74
C PRO A 12 -0.94 14.54 9.60
N GLU A 13 -1.22 14.66 10.91
CA GLU A 13 -1.28 13.54 11.85
C GLU A 13 -2.41 12.57 11.51
N ARG A 14 -3.60 13.10 11.14
CA ARG A 14 -4.74 12.26 10.74
C ARG A 14 -4.48 11.51 9.44
N THR A 15 -3.77 12.12 8.50
CA THR A 15 -3.36 11.46 7.25
C THR A 15 -2.37 10.33 7.54
N MET A 16 -1.38 10.56 8.41
CA MET A 16 -0.40 9.54 8.80
C MET A 16 -1.07 8.31 9.44
N MET A 17 -2.04 8.52 10.35
CA MET A 17 -2.77 7.42 10.99
C MET A 17 -3.58 6.60 9.97
N SER A 18 -4.23 7.24 9.00
CA SER A 18 -4.96 6.53 7.93
C SER A 18 -4.01 5.71 7.06
N TRP A 19 -2.86 6.25 6.69
CA TRP A 19 -1.88 5.53 5.89
C TRP A 19 -1.28 4.33 6.64
N PHE A 20 -1.03 4.47 7.94
CA PHE A 20 -0.56 3.35 8.77
C PHE A 20 -1.58 2.21 8.79
N ARG A 21 -2.87 2.52 8.91
CA ARG A 21 -3.96 1.54 8.81
C ARG A 21 -3.97 0.83 7.46
N THR A 22 -3.81 1.56 6.36
CA THR A 22 -3.74 0.95 5.01
C THR A 22 -2.53 0.02 4.89
N CYS A 23 -1.37 0.42 5.42
CA CYS A 23 -0.16 -0.42 5.38
C CYS A 23 -0.32 -1.70 6.20
N LEU A 24 -0.91 -1.61 7.39
CA LEU A 24 -1.23 -2.79 8.21
C LEU A 24 -2.20 -3.74 7.51
N LEU A 25 -3.23 -3.20 6.86
CA LEU A 25 -4.21 -4.00 6.14
C LEU A 25 -3.58 -4.71 4.94
N MET A 26 -2.72 -4.02 4.19
CA MET A 26 -1.95 -4.64 3.10
C MET A 26 -0.98 -5.72 3.59
N LEU A 27 -0.32 -5.49 4.74
CA LEU A 27 0.52 -6.49 5.41
C LEU A 27 -0.27 -7.75 5.76
N TRP A 28 -1.44 -7.57 6.39
CA TRP A 28 -2.34 -8.67 6.75
C TRP A 28 -2.83 -9.45 5.52
N VAL A 29 -3.24 -8.76 4.47
CA VAL A 29 -3.68 -9.40 3.22
C VAL A 29 -2.53 -10.18 2.57
N GLY A 30 -1.32 -9.62 2.55
CA GLY A 30 -0.12 -10.31 2.04
C GLY A 30 0.21 -11.58 2.83
N LEU A 31 0.14 -11.53 4.17
CA LEU A 31 0.30 -12.69 5.04
C LEU A 31 -0.71 -13.80 4.76
N ILE A 32 -1.98 -13.44 4.59
CA ILE A 32 -3.04 -14.40 4.25
C ILE A 32 -2.78 -15.05 2.90
N LEU A 33 -2.40 -14.27 1.88
CA LEU A 33 -2.07 -14.78 0.54
C LEU A 33 -0.89 -15.75 0.57
N VAL A 34 0.19 -15.42 1.29
CA VAL A 34 1.35 -16.31 1.47
C VAL A 34 0.93 -17.60 2.16
N LYS A 35 0.13 -17.52 3.23
CA LYS A 35 -0.38 -18.69 3.94
C LYS A 35 -1.20 -19.58 3.02
N ILE A 36 -2.13 -19.03 2.26
CA ILE A 36 -2.95 -19.80 1.30
C ILE A 36 -2.07 -20.43 0.22
N GLY A 37 -1.10 -19.70 -0.32
CA GLY A 37 -0.15 -20.20 -1.32
C GLY A 37 0.67 -21.40 -0.82
N LEU A 38 1.08 -21.37 0.46
CA LEU A 38 1.78 -22.49 1.10
C LEU A 38 0.86 -23.71 1.30
N TYR A 39 -0.38 -23.51 1.74
CA TYR A 39 -1.32 -24.62 1.98
C TYR A 39 -1.76 -25.33 0.68
N HIS A 40 -1.92 -24.58 -0.41
CA HIS A 40 -2.40 -25.13 -1.69
C HIS A 40 -1.28 -25.41 -2.72
N SER A 41 0.00 -25.31 -2.32
CA SER A 41 1.18 -25.43 -3.21
C SER A 41 1.10 -24.53 -4.46
N ALA A 42 0.39 -23.41 -4.35
CA ALA A 42 0.14 -22.49 -5.44
C ALA A 42 1.23 -21.41 -5.47
N ILE A 43 2.32 -21.71 -6.18
CA ILE A 43 3.50 -20.81 -6.33
C ILE A 43 3.10 -19.39 -6.76
N ALA A 44 2.09 -19.25 -7.63
CA ALA A 44 1.59 -17.95 -8.08
C ALA A 44 1.03 -17.11 -6.92
N LEU A 45 0.26 -17.71 -6.00
CA LEU A 45 -0.29 -17.01 -4.83
C LEU A 45 0.80 -16.63 -3.83
N TRP A 46 1.84 -17.47 -3.72
CA TRP A 46 2.99 -17.20 -2.85
C TRP A 46 3.82 -16.01 -3.34
N ILE A 47 4.17 -15.97 -4.63
CA ILE A 47 4.94 -14.86 -5.24
C ILE A 47 4.16 -13.54 -5.11
N VAL A 48 2.87 -13.59 -5.38
CA VAL A 48 1.98 -12.44 -5.28
C VAL A 48 1.84 -11.95 -3.83
N GLY A 49 1.66 -12.87 -2.87
CA GLY A 49 1.62 -12.54 -1.45
C GLY A 49 2.94 -11.92 -0.94
N ALA A 50 4.08 -12.42 -1.41
CA ALA A 50 5.39 -11.85 -1.10
C ALA A 50 5.56 -10.43 -1.67
N GLY A 51 5.10 -10.17 -2.90
CA GLY A 51 5.07 -8.83 -3.48
C GLY A 51 4.18 -7.86 -2.68
N MET A 52 3.01 -8.34 -2.25
CA MET A 52 2.06 -7.60 -1.42
C MET A 52 2.66 -7.22 -0.05
N LEU A 53 3.54 -8.05 0.51
CA LEU A 53 4.25 -7.81 1.77
C LEU A 53 5.34 -6.73 1.69
N ILE A 54 5.95 -6.53 0.52
CA ILE A 54 7.03 -5.55 0.31
C ILE A 54 6.47 -4.16 -0.02
N SER A 55 5.32 -4.10 -0.69
CA SER A 55 4.63 -2.84 -1.04
C SER A 55 4.33 -1.86 0.12
N PRO A 56 3.96 -2.30 1.34
CA PRO A 56 3.64 -1.43 2.46
C PRO A 56 4.91 -0.82 3.07
N LEU A 57 6.04 -1.55 3.01
CA LEU A 57 7.35 -1.01 3.43
C LEU A 57 7.72 0.21 2.59
N ALA A 58 7.52 0.14 1.27
CA ALA A 58 7.75 1.28 0.37
C ALA A 58 6.82 2.45 0.72
N GLY A 59 5.54 2.18 1.03
CA GLY A 59 4.58 3.19 1.49
C GLY A 59 4.99 3.88 2.79
N VAL A 60 5.41 3.11 3.80
CA VAL A 60 5.85 3.63 5.11
C VAL A 60 7.13 4.47 4.99
N LEU A 61 8.14 3.98 4.27
CA LEU A 61 9.40 4.71 4.05
C LEU A 61 9.15 6.03 3.32
N TYR A 62 8.23 6.02 2.36
CA TYR A 62 7.83 7.17 1.59
C TYR A 62 7.09 8.22 2.43
N ILE A 63 6.15 7.80 3.30
CA ILE A 63 5.47 8.69 4.24
C ILE A 63 6.49 9.33 5.19
N ARG A 64 7.39 8.54 5.78
CA ARG A 64 8.44 9.09 6.65
C ARG A 64 9.23 10.18 5.92
N LYS A 65 9.66 9.92 4.69
CA LYS A 65 10.43 10.88 3.86
C LYS A 65 9.66 12.16 3.53
N ARG A 66 8.34 12.09 3.33
CA ARG A 66 7.51 13.28 3.08
C ARG A 66 7.33 14.13 4.34
N PHE A 67 7.13 13.52 5.49
CA PHE A 67 6.92 14.23 6.75
C PHE A 67 8.22 14.76 7.39
N THR A 68 9.41 14.31 6.95
CA THR A 68 10.70 14.89 7.39
C THR A 68 11.15 16.09 6.56
N ARG A 69 10.53 16.35 5.39
CA ARG A 69 10.90 17.48 4.54
C ARG A 69 10.11 18.73 4.96
N PRO A 70 10.77 19.89 5.17
CA PRO A 70 10.06 21.13 5.37
C PRO A 70 9.16 21.41 4.16
N PHE A 71 7.93 21.84 4.43
CA PHE A 71 6.88 22.08 3.45
C PHE A 71 7.31 23.22 2.50
N SER A 72 7.98 22.91 1.40
CA SER A 72 8.23 23.89 0.33
C SER A 72 7.12 23.75 -0.72
N ASP A 73 6.53 24.89 -1.07
CA ASP A 73 5.30 25.05 -1.85
C ASP A 73 5.48 24.77 -3.36
N ASP A 74 6.21 23.70 -3.71
CA ASP A 74 6.43 23.27 -5.08
C ASP A 74 5.74 21.92 -5.33
N MET A 75 4.50 22.03 -5.80
CA MET A 75 3.58 20.96 -6.20
C MET A 75 3.13 19.98 -5.09
N ALA A 76 1.81 19.93 -4.89
CA ALA A 76 1.14 19.05 -3.94
C ALA A 76 1.50 17.56 -4.11
N VAL A 77 1.89 17.12 -5.33
CA VAL A 77 2.30 15.74 -5.64
C VAL A 77 3.49 15.73 -6.62
N GLY A 78 4.62 15.15 -6.20
CA GLY A 78 5.79 14.96 -7.07
C GLY A 78 5.62 13.81 -8.10
N HIS A 79 6.36 13.83 -9.20
CA HIS A 79 6.26 12.79 -10.24
C HIS A 79 6.59 11.37 -9.73
N SER A 80 7.56 11.25 -8.82
CA SER A 80 7.91 9.99 -8.16
C SER A 80 6.78 9.47 -7.26
N GLU A 81 5.95 10.37 -6.73
CA GLU A 81 4.80 10.06 -5.90
C GLU A 81 3.68 9.42 -6.72
N VAL A 82 3.44 9.96 -7.92
CA VAL A 82 2.50 9.39 -8.88
C VAL A 82 2.97 8.01 -9.34
N LEU A 83 4.27 7.85 -9.59
CA LEU A 83 4.84 6.57 -10.01
C LEU A 83 4.72 5.50 -8.92
N ALA A 84 5.01 5.84 -7.67
CA ALA A 84 4.86 4.93 -6.54
C ALA A 84 3.39 4.50 -6.37
N LYS A 85 2.43 5.44 -6.46
CA LYS A 85 0.99 5.13 -6.38
C LYS A 85 0.53 4.26 -7.56
N LYS A 86 1.00 4.54 -8.78
CA LYS A 86 0.72 3.71 -9.97
C LYS A 86 1.26 2.30 -9.82
N ALA A 87 2.51 2.14 -9.36
CA ALA A 87 3.11 0.84 -9.11
C ALA A 87 2.33 0.04 -8.06
N LEU A 88 1.93 0.70 -6.96
CA LEU A 88 1.16 0.08 -5.89
C LEU A 88 -0.21 -0.39 -6.39
N SER A 89 -0.89 0.43 -7.18
CA SER A 89 -2.17 0.04 -7.79
C SER A 89 -2.01 -1.08 -8.82
N ALA A 90 -0.92 -1.11 -9.58
CA ALA A 90 -0.63 -2.20 -10.51
C ALA A 90 -0.36 -3.54 -9.79
N VAL A 91 0.39 -3.51 -8.68
CA VAL A 91 0.61 -4.71 -7.84
C VAL A 91 -0.73 -5.24 -7.33
N VAL A 92 -1.60 -4.37 -6.80
CA VAL A 92 -2.93 -4.78 -6.33
C VAL A 92 -3.76 -5.40 -7.45
N LEU A 93 -3.77 -4.80 -8.66
CA LEU A 93 -4.47 -5.35 -9.82
C LEU A 93 -3.96 -6.73 -10.21
N ILE A 94 -2.64 -6.93 -10.26
CA ILE A 94 -2.04 -8.22 -10.59
C ILE A 94 -2.38 -9.25 -9.52
N THR A 95 -2.35 -8.86 -8.24
CA THR A 95 -2.75 -9.73 -7.13
C THR A 95 -4.19 -10.19 -7.25
N THR A 96 -5.12 -9.26 -7.49
CA THR A 96 -6.55 -9.57 -7.63
C THR A 96 -6.82 -10.42 -8.87
N ALA A 97 -6.18 -10.11 -10.01
CA ALA A 97 -6.33 -10.90 -11.23
C ALA A 97 -5.83 -12.34 -11.05
N THR A 98 -4.67 -12.52 -10.42
CA THR A 98 -4.10 -13.87 -10.16
C THR A 98 -4.99 -14.68 -9.22
N TYR A 99 -5.53 -14.04 -8.18
CA TYR A 99 -6.48 -14.69 -7.27
C TYR A 99 -7.81 -15.03 -7.98
N GLY A 100 -8.32 -14.14 -8.84
CA GLY A 100 -9.51 -14.37 -9.65
C GLY A 100 -9.37 -15.55 -10.61
N VAL A 101 -8.23 -15.67 -11.29
CA VAL A 101 -7.95 -16.83 -12.15
C VAL A 101 -7.85 -18.12 -11.35
N TYR A 102 -7.20 -18.08 -10.18
CA TYR A 102 -7.09 -19.26 -9.30
C TYR A 102 -8.46 -19.74 -8.82
N THR A 103 -9.31 -18.83 -8.35
CA THR A 103 -10.66 -19.16 -7.88
C THR A 103 -11.57 -19.67 -9.00
N LEU A 104 -11.50 -19.08 -10.20
CA LEU A 104 -12.21 -19.60 -11.38
C LEU A 104 -11.76 -21.01 -11.74
N LYS A 105 -10.45 -21.29 -11.72
CA LYS A 105 -9.95 -22.67 -11.97
C LYS A 105 -10.43 -23.65 -10.90
N ALA A 106 -10.40 -23.25 -9.63
CA ALA A 106 -10.89 -24.09 -8.55
C ALA A 106 -12.40 -24.36 -8.66
N PHE A 107 -13.20 -23.38 -9.09
CA PHE A 107 -14.64 -23.51 -9.28
C PHE A 107 -15.02 -24.37 -10.49
N VAL A 108 -14.26 -24.31 -11.60
CA VAL A 108 -14.53 -25.09 -12.82
C VAL A 108 -14.13 -26.57 -12.67
N ILE A 109 -13.23 -26.90 -11.73
CA ILE A 109 -12.76 -28.27 -11.49
C ILE A 109 -13.67 -29.02 -10.50
N TYR A 110 -14.52 -28.32 -9.73
CA TYR A 110 -15.54 -28.90 -8.84
C TYR A 110 -16.86 -29.11 -9.56
#